data_AF-A0A8S1CPD1-F1
#
_entry.id   AF-A0A8S1CPD1-F1
#
_cell.length_a   1.000
_cell.length_b   1.000
_cell.length_c   1.000
_cell.angle_alpha   90.00
_cell.angle_beta   90.00
_cell.angle_gamma   90.00
#
_symmetry.space_group_name_H-M   'P 1'
#
loop_
_entity.id
_entity.type
_entity.pdbx_description
1 polymer ?
#
loop_
_entity_poly.entity_id
_entity_poly.type
_entity_poly.pdbx_seq_one_letter_code
_entity_poly.pdbx_strand_id
1 'polypeptide(L)'
;MPGGIDTHTHMELELMGATAVDDFYQGTKAAIAGGTTMIMDFVLPRKGESLVEAFGNWRRKADPKVCCDYALHVGVTWWSDQVKQEMTELAKNHGVNSFKMFMAYKDLYMIRDPDLYKIFEHCKELGAIAQVHAENGDIIAENTKKLLEAGITGPEGHEMSRPEDVEAEATHRACVIANQVNCPLYVVRVMSKSAGDVVAAKKAEGNVVFGEPLAASVGTDGSHYWNKCWRHAAGHVTSPPLRPDTETPGHLLDLLASDGLQVTGSDNCTFNFDQKKLGRNDFSKIPNGVNGVEDRMSVIWEKGVQSGKMDPSRFVAVTSTNAAKIFNVYPQKGCVAVGSDADLVIWNPIKSRVISAQTHHQAVDFNIFEGMECHGVPEYVIVNGRVCVDEEELKAVHGFGKFVPTPAFPPYVYDQVDAREKEKRPQGVTRGPNDEDYSPEHMNGLAVKVEKTVQLATPGSPTNDGHSHGPTASGGRNMQDTTFSLAGEYPKVAAEVHDDDVGVIARDVTPALDDDRKTSVKVRNPPGGRSSGGFW
;
A
#
# COMPACT_ATOMS: atom_id res chain seq x y z
N MET A 1 -6.50 -1.55 16.93
CA MET A 1 -6.12 -2.01 15.57
C MET A 1 -4.61 -1.91 15.41
N PRO A 2 -3.96 -2.59 14.44
CA PRO A 2 -2.54 -2.33 14.20
C PRO A 2 -2.35 -0.87 13.76
N GLY A 3 -1.19 -0.30 14.06
CA GLY A 3 -0.84 1.01 13.53
C GLY A 3 -0.69 1.00 12.01
N GLY A 4 -0.99 2.14 11.40
CA GLY A 4 -0.89 2.30 9.96
C GLY A 4 0.56 2.12 9.47
N ILE A 5 0.72 1.54 8.28
CA ILE A 5 1.98 1.50 7.54
C ILE A 5 1.79 2.38 6.31
N ASP A 6 2.54 3.47 6.21
CA ASP A 6 2.56 4.32 5.03
C ASP A 6 3.66 3.85 4.09
N THR A 7 3.27 3.29 2.94
CA THR A 7 4.18 2.68 1.96
C THR A 7 4.89 3.69 1.07
N HIS A 8 4.59 4.99 1.20
CA HIS A 8 5.11 5.98 0.27
C HIS A 8 5.36 7.32 0.93
N THR A 9 6.61 7.57 1.31
CA THR A 9 7.07 8.85 1.88
C THR A 9 8.36 9.34 1.22
N HIS A 10 8.58 10.65 1.27
CA HIS A 10 9.82 11.31 0.82
C HIS A 10 10.22 12.39 1.83
N MET A 11 10.80 11.96 2.94
CA MET A 11 11.26 12.84 4.02
C MET A 11 12.60 13.47 3.66
N GLU A 12 12.71 14.79 3.80
CA GLU A 12 13.93 15.55 3.51
C GLU A 12 14.51 15.30 2.08
N LEU A 13 13.64 14.94 1.11
CA LEU A 13 14.05 14.70 -0.27
C LEU A 13 14.37 16.01 -0.99
N GLU A 14 15.51 16.04 -1.67
CA GLU A 14 15.84 17.10 -2.62
C GLU A 14 15.23 16.81 -4.00
N LEU A 15 14.30 17.66 -4.44
CA LEU A 15 13.59 17.50 -5.71
C LEU A 15 13.33 18.87 -6.36
N MET A 16 13.63 18.98 -7.66
CA MET A 16 13.33 20.16 -8.47
C MET A 16 13.81 21.50 -7.86
N GLY A 17 14.99 21.47 -7.22
CA GLY A 17 15.63 22.66 -6.65
C GLY A 17 15.14 23.07 -5.25
N ALA A 18 14.35 22.23 -4.58
CA ALA A 18 13.93 22.42 -3.19
C ALA A 18 14.07 21.12 -2.39
N THR A 19 14.14 21.24 -1.06
CA THR A 19 14.14 20.10 -0.13
C THR A 19 12.78 20.01 0.55
N ALA A 20 12.21 18.80 0.65
CA ALA A 20 10.97 18.59 1.37
C ALA A 20 11.10 19.06 2.83
N VAL A 21 10.07 19.75 3.34
CA VAL A 21 10.13 20.43 4.65
C VAL A 21 9.83 19.50 5.82
N ASP A 22 9.08 18.43 5.60
CA ASP A 22 9.01 17.32 6.55
C ASP A 22 10.29 16.49 6.43
N ASP A 23 11.15 16.60 7.44
CA ASP A 23 12.27 15.68 7.61
C ASP A 23 11.84 14.40 8.33
N PHE A 24 12.77 13.47 8.53
CA PHE A 24 12.45 12.20 9.21
C PHE A 24 11.88 12.38 10.61
N TYR A 25 12.27 13.44 11.36
CA TYR A 25 11.72 13.67 12.70
C TYR A 25 10.30 14.23 12.60
N GLN A 26 10.12 15.33 11.87
CA GLN A 26 8.82 15.98 11.76
C GLN A 26 7.79 15.08 11.06
N GLY A 27 8.19 14.42 9.97
CA GLY A 27 7.32 13.53 9.21
C GLY A 27 6.88 12.30 10.00
N THR A 28 7.77 11.65 10.75
CA THR A 28 7.37 10.51 11.60
C THR A 28 6.57 10.95 12.83
N LYS A 29 6.86 12.13 13.38
CA LYS A 29 6.03 12.75 14.42
C LYS A 29 4.59 12.98 13.93
N ALA A 30 4.44 13.49 12.71
CA ALA A 30 3.15 13.68 12.05
C ALA A 30 2.45 12.34 11.73
N ALA A 31 3.21 11.34 11.27
CA ALA A 31 2.70 9.98 11.05
C ALA A 31 2.07 9.40 12.32
N ILE A 32 2.79 9.50 13.45
CA ILE A 32 2.33 9.04 14.76
C ILE A 32 1.05 9.78 15.18
N ALA A 33 1.01 11.12 15.03
CA ALA A 33 -0.19 11.91 15.32
C ALA A 33 -1.42 11.44 14.53
N GLY A 34 -1.20 10.93 13.31
CA GLY A 34 -2.22 10.36 12.44
C GLY A 34 -2.57 8.89 12.68
N GLY A 35 -1.91 8.19 13.61
CA GLY A 35 -2.08 6.74 13.81
C GLY A 35 -1.29 5.85 12.84
N THR A 36 -0.31 6.41 12.13
CA THR A 36 0.67 5.65 11.34
C THR A 36 1.92 5.40 12.20
N THR A 37 2.31 4.14 12.36
CA THR A 37 3.42 3.71 13.24
C THR A 37 4.61 3.16 12.46
N MET A 38 4.52 3.12 11.13
CA MET A 38 5.66 2.80 10.27
C MET A 38 5.56 3.57 8.96
N ILE A 39 6.69 4.08 8.48
CA ILE A 39 6.81 4.67 7.14
C ILE A 39 7.77 3.87 6.26
N MET A 40 7.56 3.89 4.95
CA MET A 40 8.51 3.39 3.96
C MET A 40 8.92 4.55 3.06
N ASP A 41 10.21 4.89 3.09
CA ASP A 41 10.75 6.07 2.40
C ASP A 41 11.59 5.65 1.18
N PHE A 42 11.75 6.56 0.21
CA PHE A 42 12.46 6.28 -1.02
C PHE A 42 13.88 6.86 -1.02
N VAL A 43 14.87 5.97 -1.09
CA VAL A 43 16.23 6.35 -1.47
C VAL A 43 16.27 6.63 -2.95
N LEU A 44 16.52 7.87 -3.36
CA LEU A 44 16.58 8.27 -4.78
C LEU A 44 18.00 8.70 -5.19
N PRO A 45 18.85 7.77 -5.65
CA PRO A 45 20.19 8.11 -6.12
C PRO A 45 20.14 8.93 -7.41
N ARG A 46 21.11 9.83 -7.58
CA ARG A 46 21.31 10.52 -8.86
C ARG A 46 21.82 9.53 -9.91
N LYS A 47 21.58 9.82 -11.19
CA LYS A 47 22.11 9.01 -12.29
C LYS A 47 23.64 8.91 -12.19
N GLY A 48 24.16 7.68 -12.12
CA GLY A 48 25.58 7.37 -11.94
C GLY A 48 26.06 7.27 -10.49
N GLU A 49 25.22 7.59 -9.51
CA GLU A 49 25.51 7.39 -8.08
C GLU A 49 25.29 5.92 -7.68
N SER A 50 26.09 5.43 -6.74
CA SER A 50 25.95 4.08 -6.16
C SER A 50 24.66 3.96 -5.36
N LEU A 51 23.89 2.90 -5.58
CA LEU A 51 22.66 2.63 -4.84
C LEU A 51 22.95 2.36 -3.35
N VAL A 52 24.03 1.65 -3.05
CA VAL A 52 24.44 1.28 -1.68
C VAL A 52 24.90 2.52 -0.91
N GLU A 53 25.66 3.41 -1.55
CA GLU A 53 26.07 4.67 -0.92
C GLU A 53 24.87 5.56 -0.63
N ALA A 54 23.95 5.70 -1.58
CA ALA A 54 22.70 6.46 -1.39
C ALA A 54 21.85 5.87 -0.26
N PHE A 55 21.72 4.54 -0.18
CA PHE A 55 21.04 3.86 0.93
C PHE A 55 21.70 4.19 2.28
N GLY A 56 23.03 4.10 2.35
CA GLY A 56 23.79 4.45 3.55
C GLY A 56 23.63 5.92 3.95
N ASN A 57 23.56 6.84 2.97
CA ASN A 57 23.27 8.25 3.20
C ASN A 57 21.88 8.44 3.82
N TRP A 58 20.86 7.78 3.27
CA TRP A 58 19.50 7.85 3.78
C TRP A 58 19.39 7.31 5.22
N ARG A 59 20.00 6.16 5.50
CA ARG A 59 20.08 5.58 6.84
C ARG A 59 20.74 6.55 7.84
N ARG A 60 21.83 7.22 7.46
CA ARG A 60 22.49 8.24 8.30
C ARG A 60 21.60 9.44 8.61
N LYS A 61 20.69 9.81 7.70
CA LYS A 61 19.70 10.89 7.93
C LYS A 61 18.56 10.42 8.84
N ALA A 62 18.04 9.22 8.60
CA ALA A 62 16.83 8.71 9.23
C ALA A 62 17.07 8.13 10.64
N ASP A 63 18.06 7.24 10.80
CA ASP A 63 18.33 6.51 12.07
C ASP A 63 18.36 7.42 13.32
N PRO A 64 19.01 8.61 13.31
CA PRO A 64 19.01 9.46 14.49
C PRO A 64 17.71 10.23 14.73
N LYS A 65 16.80 10.32 13.74
CA LYS A 65 15.65 11.25 13.72
C LYS A 65 14.29 10.58 13.93
N VAL A 66 14.07 9.40 13.35
CA VAL A 66 12.74 8.78 13.26
C VAL A 66 12.10 8.54 14.63
N CYS A 67 10.81 8.89 14.75
CA CYS A 67 10.02 8.68 15.97
C CYS A 67 9.28 7.33 15.98
N CYS A 68 9.06 6.75 14.80
CA CYS A 68 8.47 5.43 14.61
C CYS A 68 9.31 4.62 13.62
N ASP A 69 9.04 3.32 13.54
CA ASP A 69 9.84 2.42 12.72
C ASP A 69 9.75 2.78 11.23
N TYR A 70 10.77 2.43 10.47
CA TYR A 70 10.80 2.75 9.05
C TYR A 70 11.50 1.67 8.23
N ALA A 71 11.16 1.60 6.96
CA ALA A 71 11.88 0.82 5.96
C ALA A 71 12.23 1.70 4.75
N LEU A 72 13.04 1.17 3.84
CA LEU A 72 13.51 1.91 2.66
C LEU A 72 13.28 1.11 1.38
N HIS A 73 12.68 1.78 0.41
CA HIS A 73 12.72 1.39 -0.99
C HIS A 73 13.92 2.05 -1.66
N VAL A 74 14.50 1.42 -2.69
CA VAL A 74 15.65 2.01 -3.41
C VAL A 74 15.32 2.27 -4.88
N GLY A 75 15.51 3.50 -5.31
CA GLY A 75 15.30 3.93 -6.68
C GLY A 75 16.38 3.40 -7.63
N VAL A 76 15.97 2.80 -8.73
CA VAL A 76 16.83 2.42 -9.86
C VAL A 76 16.65 3.48 -10.94
N THR A 77 17.46 4.54 -10.85
CA THR A 77 17.38 5.75 -11.71
C THR A 77 18.28 5.71 -12.94
N TRP A 78 19.08 4.64 -13.05
CA TRP A 78 19.93 4.31 -14.20
C TRP A 78 20.23 2.81 -14.20
N TRP A 79 20.75 2.26 -15.30
CA TRP A 79 21.02 0.83 -15.43
C TRP A 79 22.43 0.55 -15.92
N SER A 80 23.11 -0.39 -15.26
CA SER A 80 24.44 -0.92 -15.60
C SER A 80 24.71 -2.21 -14.83
N ASP A 81 25.81 -2.90 -15.13
CA ASP A 81 26.24 -4.08 -14.36
C ASP A 81 26.55 -3.74 -12.89
N GLN A 82 27.03 -2.52 -12.60
CA GLN A 82 27.22 -2.04 -11.23
C GLN A 82 25.88 -1.98 -10.50
N VAL A 83 24.87 -1.37 -11.12
CA VAL A 83 23.53 -1.27 -10.52
C VAL A 83 22.95 -2.66 -10.24
N LYS A 84 23.11 -3.61 -11.18
CA LYS A 84 22.71 -5.01 -10.97
C LYS A 84 23.38 -5.62 -9.73
N GLN A 85 24.69 -5.44 -9.57
CA GLN A 85 25.43 -5.94 -8.41
C GLN A 85 24.98 -5.27 -7.11
N GLU A 86 24.76 -3.96 -7.14
CA GLU A 86 24.32 -3.19 -5.97
C GLU A 86 22.89 -3.53 -5.54
N MET A 87 21.98 -3.79 -6.47
CA MET A 87 20.65 -4.35 -6.15
C MET A 87 20.77 -5.70 -5.44
N THR A 88 21.68 -6.56 -5.90
CA THR A 88 21.96 -7.85 -5.24
C THR A 88 22.49 -7.66 -3.82
N GLU A 89 23.42 -6.73 -3.61
CA GLU A 89 23.96 -6.39 -2.29
C GLU A 89 22.87 -5.88 -1.36
N LEU A 90 22.04 -4.93 -1.82
CA LEU A 90 20.95 -4.35 -1.04
C LEU A 90 19.92 -5.41 -0.60
N ALA A 91 19.53 -6.30 -1.52
CA ALA A 91 18.57 -7.36 -1.23
C ALA A 91 19.10 -8.41 -0.26
N LYS A 92 20.38 -8.80 -0.40
CA LYS A 92 20.96 -9.87 0.43
C LYS A 92 21.44 -9.38 1.80
N ASN A 93 22.03 -8.19 1.86
CA ASN A 93 22.80 -7.76 3.02
C ASN A 93 22.25 -6.51 3.72
N HIS A 94 21.35 -5.75 3.07
CA HIS A 94 20.79 -4.51 3.65
C HIS A 94 19.29 -4.59 3.95
N GLY A 95 18.64 -5.72 3.64
CA GLY A 95 17.21 -5.94 3.93
C GLY A 95 16.32 -5.04 3.10
N VAL A 96 16.54 -5.00 1.78
CA VAL A 96 15.73 -4.25 0.82
C VAL A 96 15.12 -5.21 -0.21
N ASN A 97 13.81 -5.44 -0.17
CA ASN A 97 13.11 -6.29 -1.14
C ASN A 97 12.30 -5.52 -2.19
N SER A 98 12.54 -4.22 -2.38
CA SER A 98 11.69 -3.37 -3.20
C SER A 98 12.48 -2.27 -3.90
N PHE A 99 12.35 -2.20 -5.22
CA PHE A 99 13.10 -1.26 -6.07
C PHE A 99 12.14 -0.41 -6.91
N LYS A 100 12.37 0.91 -6.96
CA LYS A 100 11.49 1.86 -7.68
C LYS A 100 12.11 2.35 -8.99
N MET A 101 11.34 2.22 -10.07
CA MET A 101 11.69 2.68 -11.40
C MET A 101 10.73 3.81 -11.81
N PHE A 102 11.20 4.67 -12.70
CA PHE A 102 10.41 5.78 -13.23
C PHE A 102 10.26 5.64 -14.74
N MET A 103 9.02 5.73 -15.22
CA MET A 103 8.70 5.84 -16.65
C MET A 103 8.54 7.30 -17.09
N ALA A 104 8.51 8.22 -16.12
CA ALA A 104 8.46 9.67 -16.29
C ALA A 104 9.81 10.32 -15.92
N TYR A 105 9.83 11.65 -15.82
CA TYR A 105 11.02 12.45 -15.54
C TYR A 105 12.15 12.19 -16.55
N LYS A 106 11.85 12.45 -17.83
CA LYS A 106 12.80 12.37 -18.93
C LYS A 106 14.09 13.13 -18.59
N ASP A 107 15.22 12.52 -18.94
CA ASP A 107 16.59 13.01 -18.66
C ASP A 107 17.02 13.06 -17.18
N LEU A 108 16.12 12.74 -16.24
CA LEU A 108 16.43 12.68 -14.80
C LEU A 108 16.40 11.25 -14.25
N TYR A 109 15.22 10.62 -14.23
CA TYR A 109 15.02 9.28 -13.65
C TYR A 109 14.46 8.25 -14.64
N MET A 110 14.00 8.69 -15.82
CA MET A 110 13.31 7.83 -16.78
C MET A 110 14.16 6.63 -17.24
N ILE A 111 13.62 5.43 -17.07
CA ILE A 111 14.18 4.17 -17.60
C ILE A 111 13.39 3.78 -18.86
N ARG A 112 14.12 3.35 -19.90
CA ARG A 112 13.53 2.87 -21.16
C ARG A 112 13.12 1.40 -21.05
N ASP A 113 12.14 0.98 -21.86
CA ASP A 113 11.60 -0.38 -21.82
C ASP A 113 12.65 -1.52 -21.86
N PRO A 114 13.72 -1.46 -22.68
CA PRO A 114 14.73 -2.51 -22.69
C PRO A 114 15.46 -2.67 -21.36
N ASP A 115 15.67 -1.58 -20.63
CA ASP A 115 16.30 -1.60 -19.31
C ASP A 115 15.28 -1.96 -18.22
N LEU A 116 14.03 -1.49 -18.31
CA LEU A 116 12.94 -1.94 -17.44
C LEU A 116 12.77 -3.46 -17.47
N TYR A 117 12.83 -4.06 -18.67
CA TYR A 117 12.77 -5.51 -18.83
C TYR A 117 13.87 -6.21 -18.03
N LYS A 118 15.13 -5.77 -18.16
CA LYS A 118 16.28 -6.36 -17.45
C LYS A 118 16.21 -6.12 -15.94
N ILE A 119 15.75 -4.95 -15.52
CA ILE A 119 15.58 -4.63 -14.10
C ILE A 119 14.50 -5.53 -13.49
N PHE A 120 13.36 -5.71 -14.16
CA PHE A 120 12.28 -6.57 -13.66
C PHE A 120 12.70 -8.04 -13.61
N GLU A 121 13.42 -8.51 -14.64
CA GLU A 121 14.04 -9.84 -14.62
C GLU A 121 14.93 -10.01 -13.39
N HIS A 122 15.78 -9.02 -13.10
CA HIS A 122 16.65 -9.06 -11.93
C HIS A 122 15.88 -8.95 -10.60
N CYS A 123 14.85 -8.11 -10.49
CA CYS A 123 13.97 -8.06 -9.31
C CYS A 123 13.37 -9.44 -9.03
N LYS A 124 12.90 -10.15 -10.06
CA LYS A 124 12.41 -11.52 -9.93
C LYS A 124 13.50 -12.45 -9.36
N GLU A 125 14.70 -12.46 -9.95
CA GLU A 125 15.85 -13.26 -9.49
C GLU A 125 16.18 -13.02 -8.01
N LEU A 126 16.07 -11.77 -7.56
CA LEU A 126 16.38 -11.36 -6.19
C LEU A 126 15.29 -11.67 -5.17
N GLY A 127 14.10 -12.06 -5.59
CA GLY A 127 12.96 -12.15 -4.68
C GLY A 127 12.39 -10.76 -4.29
N ALA A 128 12.64 -9.73 -5.09
CA ALA A 128 12.22 -8.36 -4.83
C ALA A 128 11.00 -7.93 -5.67
N ILE A 129 10.20 -7.02 -5.12
CA ILE A 129 9.07 -6.40 -5.82
C ILE A 129 9.54 -5.19 -6.64
N ALA A 130 9.11 -5.13 -7.90
CA ALA A 130 9.36 -3.98 -8.75
C ALA A 130 8.27 -2.92 -8.55
N GLN A 131 8.65 -1.72 -8.14
CA GLN A 131 7.76 -0.56 -8.03
C GLN A 131 7.92 0.35 -9.25
N VAL A 132 6.83 0.89 -9.78
CA VAL A 132 6.88 1.79 -10.94
C VAL A 132 6.07 3.06 -10.73
N HIS A 133 6.71 4.20 -10.98
CA HIS A 133 5.99 5.42 -11.32
C HIS A 133 5.65 5.40 -12.81
N ALA A 134 4.37 5.15 -13.09
CA ALA A 134 3.88 4.88 -14.42
C ALA A 134 3.17 6.08 -15.06
N GLU A 135 3.95 7.01 -15.63
CA GLU A 135 3.45 7.98 -16.61
C GLU A 135 4.37 7.98 -17.84
N ASN A 136 3.85 8.27 -19.04
CA ASN A 136 4.68 8.33 -20.25
C ASN A 136 5.53 9.61 -20.28
N GLY A 137 6.80 9.50 -19.88
CA GLY A 137 7.72 10.63 -19.78
C GLY A 137 8.01 11.39 -21.07
N ASP A 138 7.95 10.74 -22.24
CA ASP A 138 8.15 11.40 -23.53
C ASP A 138 6.95 12.30 -23.86
N ILE A 139 5.73 11.80 -23.66
CA ILE A 139 4.50 12.58 -23.89
C ILE A 139 4.43 13.77 -22.92
N ILE A 140 4.76 13.57 -21.64
CA ILE A 140 4.80 14.65 -20.65
C ILE A 140 5.74 15.77 -21.10
N ALA A 141 6.93 15.43 -21.58
CA ALA A 141 7.93 16.40 -22.01
C ALA A 141 7.42 17.25 -23.20
N GLU A 142 6.84 16.60 -24.21
CA GLU A 142 6.29 17.30 -25.39
C GLU A 142 5.08 18.16 -25.04
N ASN A 143 4.15 17.65 -24.22
CA ASN A 143 2.97 18.39 -23.78
C ASN A 143 3.36 19.60 -22.91
N THR A 144 4.32 19.42 -22.01
CA THR A 144 4.83 20.52 -21.17
C THR A 144 5.39 21.65 -22.02
N LYS A 145 6.25 21.31 -22.99
CA LYS A 145 6.78 22.28 -23.95
C LYS A 145 5.68 23.00 -24.71
N LYS A 146 4.73 22.25 -25.29
CA LYS A 146 3.60 22.79 -26.04
C LYS A 146 2.74 23.77 -25.23
N LEU A 147 2.45 23.44 -23.97
CA LEU A 147 1.63 24.30 -23.10
C LEU A 147 2.35 25.59 -22.72
N LEU A 148 3.64 25.51 -22.40
CA LEU A 148 4.46 26.70 -22.10
C LEU A 148 4.60 27.60 -23.33
N GLU A 149 4.81 27.05 -24.52
CA GLU A 149 4.84 27.79 -25.80
C GLU A 149 3.50 28.47 -26.11
N ALA A 150 2.38 27.86 -25.68
CA ALA A 150 1.04 28.43 -25.78
C ALA A 150 0.72 29.46 -24.68
N GLY A 151 1.66 29.75 -23.76
CA GLY A 151 1.49 30.72 -22.67
C GLY A 151 0.76 30.19 -21.44
N ILE A 152 0.45 28.89 -21.38
CA ILE A 152 -0.13 28.25 -20.20
C ILE A 152 1.00 27.95 -19.22
N THR A 153 1.11 28.79 -18.20
CA THR A 153 2.23 28.78 -17.23
C THR A 153 1.79 28.51 -15.79
N GLY A 154 0.48 28.54 -15.52
CA GLY A 154 -0.09 28.28 -14.20
C GLY A 154 -0.17 26.78 -13.85
N PRO A 155 -0.47 26.43 -12.59
CA PRO A 155 -0.54 25.05 -12.11
C PRO A 155 -1.51 24.15 -12.90
N GLU A 156 -2.55 24.70 -13.51
CA GLU A 156 -3.46 23.97 -14.41
C GLU A 156 -2.73 23.37 -15.62
N GLY A 157 -1.64 23.98 -16.09
CA GLY A 157 -0.79 23.43 -17.13
C GLY A 157 -0.12 22.12 -16.71
N HIS A 158 0.10 21.91 -15.41
CA HIS A 158 0.68 20.67 -14.90
C HIS A 158 -0.24 19.47 -15.14
N GLU A 159 -1.54 19.59 -14.82
CA GLU A 159 -2.54 18.56 -15.11
C GLU A 159 -2.70 18.35 -16.62
N MET A 160 -2.88 19.44 -17.37
CA MET A 160 -3.04 19.39 -18.84
C MET A 160 -1.84 18.77 -19.55
N SER A 161 -0.64 18.83 -18.96
CA SER A 161 0.57 18.24 -19.55
C SER A 161 0.58 16.70 -19.51
N ARG A 162 -0.23 16.12 -18.63
CA ARG A 162 -0.21 14.68 -18.31
C ARG A 162 -1.62 14.15 -18.00
N PRO A 163 -2.54 14.21 -18.98
CA PRO A 163 -3.88 13.65 -18.82
C PRO A 163 -3.86 12.17 -18.42
N GLU A 164 -4.97 11.65 -17.91
CA GLU A 164 -4.99 10.32 -17.28
C GLU A 164 -4.58 9.16 -18.20
N ASP A 165 -4.78 9.29 -19.51
CA ASP A 165 -4.35 8.32 -20.51
C ASP A 165 -2.82 8.16 -20.57
N VAL A 166 -2.05 9.20 -20.21
CA VAL A 166 -0.59 9.15 -20.04
C VAL A 166 -0.17 8.24 -18.88
N GLU A 167 -0.96 8.22 -17.80
CA GLU A 167 -0.75 7.31 -16.65
C GLU A 167 -1.21 5.89 -17.00
N ALA A 168 -2.39 5.76 -17.62
CA ALA A 168 -2.96 4.46 -17.99
C ALA A 168 -2.11 3.70 -19.01
N GLU A 169 -1.58 4.38 -20.04
CA GLU A 169 -0.68 3.79 -21.04
C GLU A 169 0.57 3.21 -20.38
N ALA A 170 1.25 4.01 -19.56
CA ALA A 170 2.47 3.58 -18.88
C ALA A 170 2.20 2.47 -17.87
N THR A 171 1.07 2.52 -17.16
CA THR A 171 0.64 1.46 -16.24
C THR A 171 0.44 0.15 -17.00
N HIS A 172 -0.27 0.21 -18.13
CA HIS A 172 -0.49 -0.96 -18.98
C HIS A 172 0.84 -1.51 -19.52
N ARG A 173 1.71 -0.65 -20.03
CA ARG A 173 3.04 -1.03 -20.55
C ARG A 173 3.91 -1.67 -19.48
N ALA A 174 3.97 -1.11 -18.26
CA ALA A 174 4.70 -1.71 -17.15
C ALA A 174 4.17 -3.11 -16.81
N CYS A 175 2.85 -3.27 -16.73
CA CYS A 175 2.21 -4.58 -16.51
C CYS A 175 2.58 -5.58 -17.60
N VAL A 176 2.58 -5.18 -18.88
CA VAL A 176 2.98 -6.05 -20.00
C VAL A 176 4.44 -6.49 -19.86
N ILE A 177 5.37 -5.58 -19.57
CA ILE A 177 6.80 -5.89 -19.43
C ILE A 177 7.03 -6.82 -18.22
N ALA A 178 6.47 -6.50 -17.06
CA ALA A 178 6.58 -7.34 -15.85
C ALA A 178 6.02 -8.75 -16.08
N ASN A 179 4.92 -8.85 -16.81
CA ASN A 179 4.30 -10.11 -17.19
C ASN A 179 5.19 -10.98 -18.08
N GLN A 180 5.99 -10.39 -19.00
CA GLN A 180 6.92 -11.16 -19.86
C GLN A 180 8.02 -11.86 -19.05
N VAL A 181 8.48 -11.24 -17.97
CA VAL A 181 9.55 -11.79 -17.12
C VAL A 181 9.01 -12.47 -15.86
N ASN A 182 7.68 -12.55 -15.68
CA ASN A 182 7.02 -13.06 -14.47
C ASN A 182 7.46 -12.37 -13.17
N CYS A 183 7.75 -11.07 -13.23
CA CYS A 183 8.13 -10.26 -12.06
C CYS A 183 6.88 -9.68 -11.38
N PRO A 184 6.77 -9.72 -10.04
CA PRO A 184 5.69 -9.04 -9.33
C PRO A 184 5.84 -7.52 -9.44
N LEU A 185 4.76 -6.85 -9.84
CA LEU A 185 4.74 -5.41 -10.08
C LEU A 185 3.89 -4.67 -9.04
N TYR A 186 4.37 -3.52 -8.60
CA TYR A 186 3.67 -2.59 -7.71
C TYR A 186 3.57 -1.23 -8.39
N VAL A 187 2.36 -0.82 -8.77
CA VAL A 187 2.11 0.49 -9.36
C VAL A 187 1.91 1.49 -8.23
N VAL A 188 2.93 2.31 -7.98
CA VAL A 188 2.86 3.36 -6.96
C VAL A 188 1.93 4.48 -7.42
N ARG A 189 1.32 5.20 -6.47
CA ARG A 189 0.56 6.44 -6.71
C ARG A 189 -0.40 6.38 -7.90
N VAL A 190 -1.37 5.48 -7.82
CA VAL A 190 -2.52 5.39 -8.74
C VAL A 190 -3.43 6.59 -8.49
N MET A 191 -3.45 7.54 -9.43
CA MET A 191 -4.18 8.81 -9.30
C MET A 191 -5.45 8.87 -10.14
N SER A 192 -5.61 8.00 -11.15
CA SER A 192 -6.74 8.01 -12.09
C SER A 192 -7.60 6.75 -12.09
N LYS A 193 -8.85 6.91 -12.55
CA LYS A 193 -9.76 5.79 -12.81
C LYS A 193 -9.15 4.84 -13.83
N SER A 194 -8.67 5.38 -14.95
CA SER A 194 -8.11 4.57 -16.04
C SER A 194 -6.89 3.74 -15.63
N ALA A 195 -5.94 4.29 -14.86
CA ALA A 195 -4.82 3.50 -14.35
C ALA A 195 -5.28 2.46 -13.30
N GLY A 196 -6.22 2.81 -12.42
CA GLY A 196 -6.82 1.88 -11.47
C GLY A 196 -7.50 0.69 -12.16
N ASP A 197 -8.25 0.95 -13.23
CA ASP A 197 -8.93 -0.08 -14.03
C ASP A 197 -7.93 -1.00 -14.74
N VAL A 198 -6.80 -0.46 -15.24
CA VAL A 198 -5.72 -1.28 -15.81
C VAL A 198 -5.14 -2.23 -14.77
N VAL A 199 -4.85 -1.74 -13.55
CA VAL A 199 -4.33 -2.60 -12.46
C VAL A 199 -5.33 -3.68 -12.12
N ALA A 200 -6.60 -3.32 -11.90
CA ALA A 200 -7.66 -4.27 -11.55
C ALA A 200 -7.87 -5.33 -12.64
N ALA A 201 -7.89 -4.93 -13.92
CA ALA A 201 -8.02 -5.84 -15.05
C ALA A 201 -6.82 -6.80 -15.14
N LYS A 202 -5.58 -6.30 -15.02
CA LYS A 202 -4.37 -7.13 -15.07
C LYS A 202 -4.32 -8.11 -13.90
N LYS A 203 -4.78 -7.71 -12.70
CA LYS A 203 -4.93 -8.62 -11.56
C LYS A 203 -5.96 -9.71 -11.86
N ALA A 204 -7.12 -9.35 -12.42
CA ALA A 204 -8.17 -10.31 -12.80
C ALA A 204 -7.72 -11.31 -13.89
N GLU A 205 -6.78 -10.92 -14.75
CA GLU A 205 -6.10 -11.81 -15.72
C GLU A 205 -5.09 -12.79 -15.06
N GLY A 206 -4.88 -12.71 -13.74
CA GLY A 206 -3.92 -13.53 -13.00
C GLY A 206 -2.48 -12.99 -13.05
N ASN A 207 -2.29 -11.70 -13.29
CA ASN A 207 -0.98 -11.07 -13.13
C ASN A 207 -0.73 -10.74 -11.66
N VAL A 208 0.51 -10.96 -11.22
CA VAL A 208 0.93 -10.58 -9.86
C VAL A 208 1.23 -9.08 -9.87
N VAL A 209 0.17 -8.29 -9.74
CA VAL A 209 0.22 -6.82 -9.75
C VAL A 209 -0.52 -6.26 -8.53
N PHE A 210 0.08 -5.22 -7.95
CA PHE A 210 -0.48 -4.45 -6.85
C PHE A 210 -0.59 -2.98 -7.25
N GLY A 211 -1.59 -2.28 -6.71
CA GLY A 211 -1.79 -0.85 -6.92
C GLY A 211 -1.97 -0.10 -5.62
N GLU A 212 -1.37 1.08 -5.57
CA GLU A 212 -1.34 1.99 -4.42
C GLU A 212 -1.96 3.34 -4.78
N PRO A 213 -3.24 3.58 -4.51
CA PRO A 213 -3.76 4.94 -4.45
C PRO A 213 -3.19 5.69 -3.23
N LEU A 214 -3.28 7.02 -3.29
CA LEU A 214 -2.78 7.90 -2.23
C LEU A 214 -3.93 8.46 -1.40
N ALA A 215 -3.64 8.88 -0.17
CA ALA A 215 -4.54 9.72 0.62
C ALA A 215 -5.07 10.91 -0.21
N ALA A 216 -4.19 11.52 -1.02
CA ALA A 216 -4.54 12.63 -1.90
C ALA A 216 -5.57 12.22 -2.97
N SER A 217 -5.38 11.09 -3.67
CA SER A 217 -6.28 10.69 -4.77
C SER A 217 -7.63 10.16 -4.30
N VAL A 218 -7.75 9.74 -3.04
CA VAL A 218 -9.04 9.34 -2.44
C VAL A 218 -9.70 10.44 -1.61
N GLY A 219 -8.94 11.43 -1.15
CA GLY A 219 -9.42 12.51 -0.29
C GLY A 219 -9.87 13.76 -1.03
N THR A 220 -9.26 14.05 -2.19
CA THR A 220 -9.52 15.28 -2.96
C THR A 220 -9.36 15.06 -4.47
N ASP A 221 -9.55 16.11 -5.28
CA ASP A 221 -9.53 16.06 -6.74
C ASP A 221 -8.73 17.22 -7.37
N GLY A 222 -8.56 17.15 -8.69
CA GLY A 222 -7.75 18.07 -9.49
C GLY A 222 -8.42 19.41 -9.81
N SER A 223 -9.69 19.62 -9.43
CA SER A 223 -10.37 20.91 -9.66
C SER A 223 -9.63 22.08 -9.00
N HIS A 224 -8.87 21.80 -7.94
CA HIS A 224 -8.01 22.74 -7.24
C HIS A 224 -6.94 23.39 -8.13
N TYR A 225 -6.51 22.77 -9.24
CA TYR A 225 -5.54 23.38 -10.15
C TYR A 225 -6.07 24.62 -10.86
N TRP A 226 -7.39 24.75 -11.03
CA TRP A 226 -8.03 25.92 -11.65
C TRP A 226 -8.44 27.00 -10.63
N ASN A 227 -8.04 26.86 -9.36
CA ASN A 227 -8.33 27.86 -8.34
C ASN A 227 -7.68 29.22 -8.71
N LYS A 228 -8.44 30.32 -8.53
CA LYS A 228 -7.94 31.67 -8.82
C LYS A 228 -6.76 32.09 -7.94
N CYS A 229 -6.64 31.51 -6.75
CA CYS A 229 -5.49 31.69 -5.89
C CYS A 229 -4.35 30.77 -6.33
N TRP A 230 -3.30 31.34 -6.92
CA TRP A 230 -2.12 30.59 -7.36
C TRP A 230 -1.49 29.77 -6.23
N ARG A 231 -1.45 30.29 -4.99
CA ARG A 231 -0.94 29.54 -3.81
C ARG A 231 -1.71 28.25 -3.60
N HIS A 232 -3.04 28.32 -3.66
CA HIS A 232 -3.91 27.15 -3.51
C HIS A 232 -3.64 26.13 -4.62
N ALA A 233 -3.67 26.57 -5.87
CA ALA A 233 -3.47 25.70 -7.02
C ALA A 233 -2.08 25.04 -7.02
N ALA A 234 -1.02 25.80 -6.74
CA ALA A 234 0.35 25.29 -6.65
C ALA A 234 0.55 24.33 -5.46
N GLY A 235 -0.20 24.53 -4.36
CA GLY A 235 -0.19 23.65 -3.20
C GLY A 235 -0.62 22.21 -3.50
N HIS A 236 -1.42 22.00 -4.56
CA HIS A 236 -1.90 20.69 -4.98
C HIS A 236 -1.03 20.00 -6.05
N VAL A 237 0.03 20.65 -6.53
CA VAL A 237 0.87 20.12 -7.63
C VAL A 237 1.67 18.90 -7.16
N THR A 238 1.34 17.74 -7.72
CA THR A 238 1.98 16.43 -7.51
C THR A 238 1.94 15.60 -8.80
N SER A 239 2.67 14.48 -8.86
CA SER A 239 2.87 13.69 -10.09
C SER A 239 2.76 12.18 -9.84
N PRO A 240 1.78 11.46 -10.42
CA PRO A 240 0.76 11.97 -11.33
C PRO A 240 -0.16 13.01 -10.65
N PRO A 241 -0.82 13.89 -11.40
CA PRO A 241 -1.64 14.96 -10.83
C PRO A 241 -2.93 14.39 -10.28
N LEU A 242 -3.54 15.12 -9.34
CA LEU A 242 -4.93 14.88 -8.96
C LEU A 242 -5.82 15.03 -10.20
N ARG A 243 -6.82 14.16 -10.37
CA ARG A 243 -7.66 14.19 -11.56
C ARG A 243 -8.84 15.15 -11.39
N PRO A 244 -9.14 16.01 -12.38
CA PRO A 244 -10.22 16.99 -12.27
C PRO A 244 -11.62 16.35 -12.28
N ASP A 245 -11.73 15.09 -12.70
CA ASP A 245 -12.96 14.30 -12.57
C ASP A 245 -13.24 13.99 -11.10
N THR A 246 -14.28 14.62 -10.56
CA THR A 246 -14.67 14.57 -9.15
C THR A 246 -15.15 13.20 -8.68
N GLU A 247 -15.43 12.25 -9.57
CA GLU A 247 -15.77 10.88 -9.16
C GLU A 247 -14.53 9.98 -9.03
N THR A 248 -13.34 10.44 -9.44
CA THR A 248 -12.09 9.68 -9.33
C THR A 248 -11.83 9.17 -7.91
N PRO A 249 -11.96 10.00 -6.86
CA PRO A 249 -11.72 9.52 -5.49
C PRO A 249 -12.66 8.39 -5.08
N GLY A 250 -13.94 8.49 -5.44
CA GLY A 250 -14.95 7.48 -5.15
C GLY A 250 -14.68 6.15 -5.85
N HIS A 251 -14.24 6.21 -7.12
CA HIS A 251 -13.89 5.03 -7.92
C HIS A 251 -12.65 4.30 -7.39
N LEU A 252 -11.59 5.06 -7.05
CA LEU A 252 -10.39 4.48 -6.44
C LEU A 252 -10.70 3.82 -5.08
N LEU A 253 -11.63 4.39 -4.30
CA LEU A 253 -12.12 3.77 -3.07
C LEU A 253 -12.90 2.48 -3.33
N ASP A 254 -13.71 2.42 -4.39
CA ASP A 254 -14.42 1.19 -4.77
C ASP A 254 -13.44 0.09 -5.19
N LEU A 255 -12.36 0.45 -5.89
CA LEU A 255 -11.27 -0.48 -6.19
C LEU A 255 -10.49 -0.91 -4.95
N LEU A 256 -10.28 -0.02 -3.97
CA LEU A 256 -9.71 -0.40 -2.67
C LEU A 256 -10.64 -1.35 -1.91
N ALA A 257 -11.95 -1.09 -1.89
CA ALA A 257 -12.93 -1.92 -1.20
C ALA A 257 -13.02 -3.34 -1.79
N SER A 258 -12.92 -3.44 -3.12
CA SER A 258 -13.03 -4.70 -3.88
C SER A 258 -11.71 -5.45 -4.11
N ASP A 259 -10.60 -4.98 -3.55
CA ASP A 259 -9.24 -5.51 -3.76
C ASP A 259 -8.70 -5.40 -5.20
N GLY A 260 -9.31 -4.54 -6.03
CA GLY A 260 -8.68 -4.07 -7.28
C GLY A 260 -7.39 -3.29 -7.00
N LEU A 261 -7.37 -2.52 -5.92
CA LEU A 261 -6.20 -1.85 -5.33
C LEU A 261 -6.01 -2.33 -3.88
N GLN A 262 -4.77 -2.43 -3.39
CA GLN A 262 -4.48 -3.23 -2.18
C GLN A 262 -3.99 -2.43 -0.99
N VAL A 263 -3.37 -1.27 -1.21
CA VAL A 263 -2.62 -0.54 -0.18
C VAL A 263 -2.76 0.96 -0.39
N THR A 264 -2.50 1.74 0.65
CA THR A 264 -2.58 3.20 0.61
C THR A 264 -1.32 3.83 1.16
N GLY A 265 -0.72 4.72 0.37
CA GLY A 265 0.38 5.58 0.78
C GLY A 265 -0.05 7.04 0.89
N SER A 266 0.87 7.92 1.28
CA SER A 266 0.65 9.38 1.22
C SER A 266 1.39 10.07 0.07
N ASP A 267 2.50 9.50 -0.41
CA ASP A 267 3.50 10.20 -1.23
C ASP A 267 3.91 11.54 -0.57
N ASN A 268 4.04 11.54 0.78
CA ASN A 268 4.30 12.76 1.54
C ASN A 268 5.63 13.37 1.12
N CYS A 269 5.56 14.49 0.41
CA CYS A 269 6.70 15.20 -0.15
C CYS A 269 6.35 16.69 -0.14
N THR A 270 6.58 17.34 1.00
CA THR A 270 5.95 18.63 1.30
C THR A 270 6.87 19.79 1.01
N PHE A 271 6.32 20.85 0.40
CA PHE A 271 7.07 22.08 0.09
C PHE A 271 6.26 23.29 0.53
N ASN A 272 6.89 24.19 1.28
CA ASN A 272 6.29 25.44 1.69
C ASN A 272 5.97 26.33 0.47
N PHE A 273 5.07 27.28 0.65
CA PHE A 273 4.69 28.21 -0.42
C PHE A 273 5.89 28.89 -1.10
N ASP A 274 6.90 29.30 -0.32
CA ASP A 274 8.09 29.95 -0.86
C ASP A 274 8.92 29.03 -1.77
N GLN A 275 8.92 27.73 -1.50
CA GLN A 275 9.54 26.74 -2.38
C GLN A 275 8.66 26.48 -3.62
N LYS A 276 7.34 26.38 -3.46
CA LYS A 276 6.40 26.25 -4.59
C LYS A 276 6.55 27.39 -5.60
N LYS A 277 6.84 28.62 -5.14
CA LYS A 277 7.06 29.82 -5.99
C LYS A 277 8.18 29.68 -7.03
N LEU A 278 9.08 28.70 -6.91
CA LEU A 278 10.08 28.41 -7.94
C LEU A 278 9.46 28.25 -9.35
N GLY A 279 8.22 27.76 -9.42
CA GLY A 279 7.45 27.65 -10.67
C GLY A 279 6.33 28.68 -10.86
N ARG A 280 6.41 29.87 -10.25
CA ARG A 280 5.35 30.89 -10.34
C ARG A 280 4.95 31.26 -11.76
N ASN A 281 5.92 31.28 -12.67
CA ASN A 281 5.73 31.64 -14.08
C ASN A 281 5.98 30.45 -15.03
N ASP A 282 6.10 29.24 -14.48
CA ASP A 282 6.46 28.03 -15.21
C ASP A 282 6.09 26.82 -14.34
N PHE A 283 4.93 26.22 -14.59
CA PHE A 283 4.44 25.09 -13.80
C PHE A 283 5.42 23.91 -13.75
N SER A 284 6.27 23.74 -14.77
CA SER A 284 7.25 22.65 -14.83
C SER A 284 8.36 22.79 -13.79
N LYS A 285 8.47 23.94 -13.13
CA LYS A 285 9.44 24.24 -12.07
C LYS A 285 8.84 24.26 -10.67
N ILE A 286 7.53 24.00 -10.52
CA ILE A 286 6.92 23.86 -9.19
C ILE A 286 7.40 22.53 -8.59
N PRO A 287 8.05 22.50 -7.42
CA PRO A 287 8.39 21.25 -6.74
C PRO A 287 7.14 20.38 -6.56
N ASN A 288 7.19 19.16 -7.08
CA ASN A 288 6.06 18.25 -7.10
C ASN A 288 5.94 17.51 -5.78
N GLY A 289 4.78 17.57 -5.13
CA GLY A 289 4.50 16.86 -3.89
C GLY A 289 3.48 17.57 -3.01
N VAL A 290 2.83 16.79 -2.15
CA VAL A 290 1.75 17.21 -1.25
C VAL A 290 1.94 16.57 0.14
N ASN A 291 1.13 17.01 1.09
CA ASN A 291 1.04 16.45 2.43
C ASN A 291 0.11 15.23 2.47
N GLY A 292 0.24 14.40 3.51
CA GLY A 292 -0.72 13.33 3.72
C GLY A 292 -0.38 12.31 4.80
N VAL A 293 0.86 12.28 5.31
CA VAL A 293 1.31 11.23 6.24
C VAL A 293 0.48 11.18 7.54
N GLU A 294 0.06 12.35 8.05
CA GLU A 294 -0.79 12.46 9.25
C GLU A 294 -2.26 12.20 8.95
N ASP A 295 -2.75 12.66 7.81
CA ASP A 295 -4.19 12.67 7.51
C ASP A 295 -4.69 11.39 6.86
N ARG A 296 -3.78 10.57 6.29
CA ARG A 296 -4.09 9.33 5.55
C ARG A 296 -5.13 8.45 6.24
N MET A 297 -4.94 8.14 7.52
CA MET A 297 -5.83 7.23 8.26
C MET A 297 -7.25 7.78 8.39
N SER A 298 -7.42 9.03 8.82
CA SER A 298 -8.75 9.65 8.97
C SER A 298 -9.41 9.92 7.62
N VAL A 299 -8.66 10.31 6.59
CA VAL A 299 -9.21 10.53 5.24
C VAL A 299 -9.76 9.22 4.68
N ILE A 300 -9.01 8.13 4.77
CA ILE A 300 -9.48 6.81 4.29
C ILE A 300 -10.65 6.32 5.15
N TRP A 301 -10.63 6.56 6.46
CA TRP A 301 -11.74 6.19 7.34
C TRP A 301 -13.02 6.93 6.95
N GLU A 302 -12.96 8.26 6.82
CA GLU A 302 -14.10 9.11 6.45
C GLU A 302 -14.63 8.73 5.06
N LYS A 303 -13.75 8.64 4.07
CA LYS A 303 -14.17 8.40 2.68
C LYS A 303 -14.53 6.94 2.41
N GLY A 304 -13.96 5.99 3.17
CA GLY A 304 -14.13 4.55 2.96
C GLY A 304 -15.10 3.90 3.93
N VAL A 305 -14.84 4.02 5.24
CA VAL A 305 -15.61 3.33 6.28
C VAL A 305 -16.90 4.08 6.59
N GLN A 306 -16.80 5.37 6.88
CA GLN A 306 -17.96 6.19 7.26
C GLN A 306 -18.97 6.33 6.12
N SER A 307 -18.50 6.34 4.86
CA SER A 307 -19.35 6.33 3.67
C SER A 307 -20.02 4.98 3.37
N GLY A 308 -19.60 3.90 4.04
CA GLY A 308 -20.10 2.54 3.82
C GLY A 308 -19.50 1.82 2.61
N LYS A 309 -18.43 2.34 1.99
CA LYS A 309 -17.75 1.67 0.86
C LYS A 309 -16.92 0.45 1.31
N MET A 310 -16.33 0.49 2.50
CA MET A 310 -15.58 -0.64 3.06
C MET A 310 -15.84 -0.79 4.56
N ASP A 311 -15.63 -1.99 5.11
CA ASP A 311 -15.73 -2.23 6.54
C ASP A 311 -14.39 -1.92 7.28
N PRO A 312 -14.40 -1.86 8.63
CA PRO A 312 -13.18 -1.63 9.40
C PRO A 312 -12.08 -2.69 9.20
N SER A 313 -12.43 -3.92 8.83
CA SER A 313 -11.44 -4.99 8.58
C SER A 313 -10.69 -4.72 7.27
N ARG A 314 -11.40 -4.28 6.23
CA ARG A 314 -10.80 -3.86 4.97
C ARG A 314 -9.98 -2.58 5.15
N PHE A 315 -10.43 -1.65 5.99
CA PHE A 315 -9.62 -0.48 6.38
C PHE A 315 -8.27 -0.89 6.98
N VAL A 316 -8.25 -1.83 7.92
CA VAL A 316 -7.00 -2.39 8.47
C VAL A 316 -6.14 -3.01 7.38
N ALA A 317 -6.74 -3.76 6.45
CA ALA A 317 -6.02 -4.39 5.35
C ALA A 317 -5.28 -3.37 4.47
N VAL A 318 -5.98 -2.33 3.99
CA VAL A 318 -5.43 -1.35 3.03
C VAL A 318 -4.52 -0.30 3.66
N THR A 319 -4.55 -0.15 5.00
CA THR A 319 -3.72 0.82 5.72
C THR A 319 -2.52 0.21 6.44
N SER A 320 -2.48 -1.12 6.61
CA SER A 320 -1.39 -1.81 7.31
C SER A 320 -1.14 -3.23 6.81
N THR A 321 -2.08 -4.16 6.99
CA THR A 321 -1.80 -5.61 6.86
C THR A 321 -1.32 -6.00 5.44
N ASN A 322 -1.89 -5.41 4.38
CA ASN A 322 -1.45 -5.72 3.01
C ASN A 322 -0.04 -5.20 2.76
N ALA A 323 0.30 -3.99 3.23
CA ALA A 323 1.66 -3.46 3.15
C ALA A 323 2.65 -4.38 3.87
N ALA A 324 2.32 -4.82 5.09
CA ALA A 324 3.16 -5.74 5.85
C ALA A 324 3.40 -7.06 5.12
N LYS A 325 2.38 -7.60 4.46
CA LYS A 325 2.48 -8.84 3.67
C LYS A 325 3.30 -8.66 2.39
N ILE A 326 3.05 -7.58 1.65
CA ILE A 326 3.74 -7.28 0.37
C ILE A 326 5.23 -7.06 0.62
N PHE A 327 5.59 -6.29 1.65
CA PHE A 327 6.98 -5.96 1.96
C PHE A 327 7.64 -6.88 2.98
N ASN A 328 7.03 -8.04 3.26
CA ASN A 328 7.58 -9.12 4.07
C ASN A 328 7.93 -8.79 5.53
N VAL A 329 7.08 -8.00 6.18
CA VAL A 329 7.17 -7.68 7.62
C VAL A 329 5.94 -8.15 8.40
N TYR A 330 5.07 -8.97 7.80
CA TYR A 330 3.95 -9.63 8.49
C TYR A 330 4.40 -10.98 9.09
N PRO A 331 3.95 -11.38 10.30
CA PRO A 331 3.02 -10.67 11.20
C PRO A 331 3.73 -9.75 12.22
N GLN A 332 5.03 -9.46 12.06
CA GLN A 332 5.73 -8.54 12.97
C GLN A 332 5.04 -7.18 13.02
N LYS A 333 4.65 -6.62 11.87
CA LYS A 333 3.86 -5.40 11.69
C LYS A 333 2.47 -5.74 11.11
N GLY A 334 1.53 -4.80 11.24
CA GLY A 334 0.22 -4.90 10.58
C GLY A 334 -0.70 -6.00 11.14
N CYS A 335 -0.44 -6.47 12.37
CA CYS A 335 -1.21 -7.50 13.05
C CYS A 335 -1.35 -7.19 14.55
N VAL A 336 -2.47 -7.58 15.17
CA VAL A 336 -2.63 -7.60 16.63
C VAL A 336 -2.66 -9.06 17.07
N ALA A 337 -1.48 -9.59 17.37
CA ALA A 337 -1.30 -10.97 17.80
C ALA A 337 -0.13 -11.10 18.78
N VAL A 338 -0.10 -12.19 19.55
CA VAL A 338 1.04 -12.51 20.41
C VAL A 338 2.29 -12.67 19.55
N GLY A 339 3.35 -11.94 19.90
CA GLY A 339 4.62 -11.96 19.17
C GLY A 339 4.78 -10.88 18.09
N SER A 340 3.71 -10.16 17.73
CA SER A 340 3.80 -8.96 16.89
C SER A 340 4.35 -7.77 17.67
N ASP A 341 4.92 -6.80 16.97
CA ASP A 341 5.34 -5.54 17.58
C ASP A 341 4.12 -4.80 18.14
N ALA A 342 4.29 -4.17 19.30
CA ALA A 342 3.23 -3.39 19.96
C ALA A 342 3.05 -2.01 19.30
N ASP A 343 2.78 -2.03 18.01
CA ASP A 343 2.45 -0.90 17.14
C ASP A 343 0.93 -0.87 16.95
N LEU A 344 0.25 -0.12 17.82
CA LEU A 344 -1.20 -0.19 18.00
C LEU A 344 -1.82 1.19 17.99
N VAL A 345 -3.05 1.24 17.47
CA VAL A 345 -3.89 2.45 17.55
C VAL A 345 -5.20 2.09 18.24
N ILE A 346 -5.52 2.85 19.27
CA ILE A 346 -6.86 2.94 19.83
C ILE A 346 -7.58 4.02 19.04
N TRP A 347 -8.46 3.56 18.15
CA TRP A 347 -9.15 4.39 17.17
C TRP A 347 -10.56 4.70 17.67
N ASN A 348 -10.92 5.97 17.77
CA ASN A 348 -12.30 6.37 18.08
C ASN A 348 -13.07 6.66 16.78
N PRO A 349 -14.01 5.79 16.39
CA PRO A 349 -14.75 5.94 15.14
C PRO A 349 -15.84 7.03 15.20
N ILE A 350 -16.17 7.56 16.39
CA ILE A 350 -17.25 8.53 16.62
C ILE A 350 -16.69 9.94 16.73
N LYS A 351 -15.51 10.12 17.37
CA LYS A 351 -14.85 11.43 17.46
C LYS A 351 -14.56 11.93 16.04
N SER A 352 -14.85 13.21 15.80
CA SER A 352 -14.51 13.90 14.57
C SER A 352 -13.46 14.97 14.80
N ARG A 353 -12.74 15.32 13.73
CA ARG A 353 -11.83 16.47 13.66
C ARG A 353 -11.99 17.17 12.32
N VAL A 354 -11.74 18.47 12.29
CA VAL A 354 -11.61 19.22 11.04
C VAL A 354 -10.12 19.36 10.72
N ILE A 355 -9.70 18.88 9.56
CA ILE A 355 -8.30 18.97 9.13
C ILE A 355 -7.96 20.44 8.86
N SER A 356 -6.87 20.92 9.45
CA SER A 356 -6.35 22.27 9.20
C SER A 356 -4.82 22.33 9.31
N ALA A 357 -4.18 23.10 8.43
CA ALA A 357 -2.75 23.44 8.55
C ALA A 357 -2.43 24.19 9.85
N GLN A 358 -3.41 24.78 10.53
CA GLN A 358 -3.20 25.42 11.84
C GLN A 358 -3.03 24.42 12.99
N THR A 359 -3.53 23.20 12.83
CA THR A 359 -3.59 22.19 13.88
C THR A 359 -2.82 20.92 13.55
N HIS A 360 -2.38 20.75 12.31
CA HIS A 360 -1.59 19.59 11.91
C HIS A 360 -0.19 19.61 12.53
N HIS A 361 0.48 18.47 12.47
CA HIS A 361 1.81 18.26 13.01
C HIS A 361 2.88 18.15 11.91
N GLN A 362 2.55 18.46 10.67
CA GLN A 362 3.50 18.55 9.56
C GLN A 362 4.20 19.92 9.57
N ALA A 363 5.40 20.03 8.98
CA ALA A 363 6.16 21.29 8.90
C ALA A 363 5.64 22.26 7.83
N VAL A 364 4.83 21.76 6.90
CA VAL A 364 4.39 22.51 5.72
C VAL A 364 3.29 23.53 6.04
N ASP A 365 3.34 24.70 5.42
CA ASP A 365 2.41 25.82 5.65
C ASP A 365 1.07 25.71 4.89
N PHE A 366 0.64 24.48 4.57
CA PHE A 366 -0.54 24.17 3.77
C PHE A 366 -1.06 22.74 4.04
N ASN A 367 -2.35 22.50 3.85
CA ASN A 367 -2.92 21.15 3.87
C ASN A 367 -3.91 20.96 2.69
N ILE A 368 -3.71 19.95 1.85
CA ILE A 368 -4.60 19.67 0.69
C ILE A 368 -6.01 19.21 1.13
N PHE A 369 -6.19 18.85 2.41
CA PHE A 369 -7.47 18.45 2.99
C PHE A 369 -8.07 19.54 3.89
N GLU A 370 -7.60 20.79 3.78
CA GLU A 370 -8.06 21.92 4.62
C GLU A 370 -9.60 22.01 4.68
N GLY A 371 -10.15 22.02 5.89
CA GLY A 371 -11.57 22.12 6.15
C GLY A 371 -12.35 20.80 6.04
N MET A 372 -11.70 19.68 5.71
CA MET A 372 -12.38 18.38 5.69
C MET A 372 -12.70 17.92 7.12
N GLU A 373 -13.98 17.70 7.40
CA GLU A 373 -14.41 16.99 8.60
C GLU A 373 -14.22 15.49 8.41
N CYS A 374 -13.51 14.85 9.33
CA CYS A 374 -13.31 13.41 9.33
C CYS A 374 -13.74 12.80 10.66
N HIS A 375 -14.57 11.76 10.58
CA HIS A 375 -14.76 10.81 11.66
C HIS A 375 -13.56 9.86 11.74
N GLY A 376 -13.36 9.23 12.89
CA GLY A 376 -12.21 8.35 13.07
C GLY A 376 -10.96 9.14 13.41
N VAL A 377 -10.63 9.18 14.69
CA VAL A 377 -9.45 9.88 15.22
C VAL A 377 -8.62 8.89 16.04
N PRO A 378 -7.27 8.91 15.92
CA PRO A 378 -6.41 8.14 16.80
C PRO A 378 -6.43 8.77 18.20
N GLU A 379 -7.02 8.10 19.19
CA GLU A 379 -6.99 8.56 20.59
C GLU A 379 -5.69 8.16 21.28
N TYR A 380 -5.22 6.95 21.01
CA TYR A 380 -3.93 6.50 21.52
C TYR A 380 -3.16 5.85 20.40
N VAL A 381 -1.88 6.22 20.30
CA VAL A 381 -0.94 5.62 19.35
C VAL A 381 0.23 5.09 20.13
N ILE A 382 0.45 3.79 19.99
CA ILE A 382 1.49 3.04 20.69
C ILE A 382 2.50 2.62 19.64
N VAL A 383 3.76 2.97 19.84
CA VAL A 383 4.87 2.57 18.97
C VAL A 383 5.83 1.75 19.82
N ASN A 384 6.15 0.53 19.40
CA ASN A 384 7.04 -0.39 20.12
C ASN A 384 6.70 -0.49 21.63
N GLY A 385 5.40 -0.51 21.97
CA GLY A 385 4.91 -0.61 23.34
C GLY A 385 4.93 0.69 24.16
N ARG A 386 5.34 1.81 23.57
CA ARG A 386 5.33 3.14 24.20
C ARG A 386 4.14 3.96 23.70
N VAL A 387 3.36 4.52 24.62
CA VAL A 387 2.31 5.50 24.29
C VAL A 387 2.98 6.77 23.77
N CYS A 388 2.77 7.06 22.48
CA CYS A 388 3.31 8.22 21.77
C CYS A 388 2.24 9.25 21.43
N VAL A 389 0.95 8.87 21.43
CA VAL A 389 -0.19 9.78 21.48
C VAL A 389 -1.07 9.35 22.63
N ASP A 390 -1.47 10.33 23.43
CA ASP A 390 -2.35 10.19 24.59
C ASP A 390 -3.42 11.27 24.47
N GLU A 391 -4.55 10.89 23.87
CA GLU A 391 -5.61 11.77 23.38
C GLU A 391 -5.08 12.82 22.39
N GLU A 392 -4.92 14.07 22.83
CA GLU A 392 -4.43 15.18 21.99
C GLU A 392 -2.95 15.49 22.26
N GLU A 393 -2.33 14.80 23.22
CA GLU A 393 -0.94 15.02 23.61
C GLU A 393 0.02 14.10 22.83
N LEU A 394 0.85 14.70 21.98
CA LEU A 394 1.88 14.01 21.19
C LEU A 394 3.22 13.93 21.94
N LYS A 395 3.64 12.71 22.27
CA LYS A 395 4.83 12.34 23.08
C LYS A 395 5.92 11.66 22.25
N ALA A 396 6.11 12.11 21.00
CA ALA A 396 7.11 11.56 20.09
C ALA A 396 8.55 11.74 20.62
N VAL A 397 9.40 10.75 20.38
CA VAL A 397 10.80 10.73 20.84
C VAL A 397 11.72 10.62 19.64
N HIS A 398 12.64 11.57 19.53
CA HIS A 398 13.62 11.65 18.46
C HIS A 398 14.53 10.40 18.45
N GLY A 399 14.65 9.73 17.30
CA GLY A 399 15.49 8.54 17.12
C GLY A 399 15.00 7.28 17.88
N PHE A 400 13.73 7.24 18.27
CA PHE A 400 13.14 6.06 18.93
C PHE A 400 12.80 4.94 17.95
N GLY A 401 12.40 5.32 16.73
CA GLY A 401 12.10 4.37 15.66
C GLY A 401 13.34 3.62 15.19
N LYS A 402 13.14 2.46 14.61
CA LYS A 402 14.21 1.61 14.08
C LYS A 402 13.99 1.31 12.61
N PHE A 403 15.10 1.11 11.91
CA PHE A 403 15.07 0.51 10.59
C PHE A 403 14.58 -0.94 10.68
N VAL A 404 13.58 -1.28 9.87
CA VAL A 404 13.00 -2.61 9.74
C VAL A 404 13.46 -3.20 8.41
N PRO A 405 14.35 -4.23 8.42
CA PRO A 405 14.71 -4.95 7.21
C PRO A 405 13.48 -5.56 6.55
N THR A 406 13.41 -5.52 5.22
CA THR A 406 12.38 -6.18 4.41
C THR A 406 13.01 -7.35 3.64
N PRO A 407 12.97 -8.59 4.16
CA PRO A 407 13.62 -9.72 3.52
C PRO A 407 13.01 -10.04 2.15
N ALA A 408 13.85 -10.48 1.22
CA ALA A 408 13.42 -10.95 -0.10
C ALA A 408 12.49 -12.18 -0.02
N PHE A 409 11.84 -12.49 -1.15
CA PHE A 409 10.87 -13.57 -1.33
C PHE A 409 9.67 -13.48 -0.35
N PRO A 410 8.93 -12.36 -0.30
CA PRO A 410 7.68 -12.29 0.46
C PRO A 410 6.74 -13.43 0.04
N PRO A 411 6.35 -14.37 0.92
CA PRO A 411 5.50 -15.50 0.54
C PRO A 411 4.17 -15.04 -0.08
N TYR A 412 3.58 -13.98 0.47
CA TYR A 412 2.35 -13.38 -0.06
C TYR A 412 2.43 -12.98 -1.54
N VAL A 413 3.63 -12.66 -2.03
CA VAL A 413 3.88 -12.26 -3.42
C VAL A 413 4.44 -13.44 -4.23
N TYR A 414 5.49 -14.09 -3.75
CA TYR A 414 6.27 -15.06 -4.53
C TYR A 414 5.62 -16.44 -4.63
N ASP A 415 4.75 -16.84 -3.70
CA ASP A 415 3.99 -18.07 -3.85
C ASP A 415 3.09 -18.02 -5.11
N GLN A 416 2.57 -16.83 -5.45
CA GLN A 416 1.78 -16.59 -6.66
C GLN A 416 2.66 -16.63 -7.92
N VAL A 417 3.86 -16.03 -7.84
CA VAL A 417 4.85 -16.02 -8.94
C VAL A 417 5.27 -17.45 -9.28
N ASP A 418 5.60 -18.25 -8.26
CA ASP A 418 6.05 -19.64 -8.40
C ASP A 418 4.94 -20.56 -8.93
N ALA A 419 3.71 -20.40 -8.44
CA ALA A 419 2.55 -21.14 -8.95
C ALA A 419 2.36 -20.88 -10.46
N ARG A 420 2.45 -19.61 -10.86
CA ARG A 420 2.28 -19.18 -12.24
C ARG A 420 3.43 -19.62 -13.15
N GLU A 421 4.66 -19.65 -12.66
CA GLU A 421 5.82 -20.13 -13.41
C GLU A 421 5.72 -21.62 -13.76
N LYS A 422 5.19 -22.42 -12.83
CA LYS A 422 4.92 -23.84 -13.05
C LYS A 422 3.84 -24.05 -14.13
N GLU A 423 2.78 -23.24 -14.11
CA GLU A 423 1.67 -23.34 -15.07
C GLU A 423 2.06 -22.85 -16.47
N LYS A 424 2.77 -21.73 -16.57
CA LYS A 424 3.08 -21.05 -17.85
C LYS A 424 4.42 -21.46 -18.46
N ARG A 425 5.01 -22.58 -18.02
CA ARG A 425 6.30 -23.06 -18.54
C ARG A 425 6.18 -23.36 -20.04
N PRO A 426 6.99 -22.72 -20.91
CA PRO A 426 6.96 -23.00 -22.35
C PRO A 426 7.29 -24.46 -22.64
N GLN A 427 6.50 -25.09 -23.52
CA GLN A 427 6.72 -26.46 -23.96
C GLN A 427 7.03 -26.48 -25.46
N GLY A 428 8.17 -27.07 -25.80
CA GLY A 428 8.51 -27.35 -27.20
C GLY A 428 7.68 -28.52 -27.72
N VAL A 429 7.29 -28.45 -29.00
CA VAL A 429 6.74 -29.61 -29.71
C VAL A 429 7.92 -30.53 -30.08
N THR A 430 7.89 -31.78 -29.61
CA THR A 430 8.86 -32.79 -30.03
C THR A 430 8.55 -33.22 -31.46
N ARG A 431 9.54 -33.11 -32.34
CA ARG A 431 9.44 -33.46 -33.77
C ARG A 431 10.30 -34.69 -34.07
N GLY A 432 9.76 -35.61 -34.84
CA GLY A 432 10.40 -36.89 -35.16
C GLY A 432 11.35 -36.82 -36.35
N PRO A 433 12.21 -37.84 -36.55
CA PRO A 433 13.14 -37.92 -37.69
C PRO A 433 12.44 -38.14 -39.04
N ASN A 434 11.13 -38.41 -39.07
CA ASN A 434 10.33 -38.62 -40.28
C ASN A 434 9.37 -37.46 -40.57
N ASP A 435 9.53 -36.31 -39.90
CA ASP A 435 8.65 -35.13 -40.07
C ASP A 435 8.88 -34.39 -41.41
N GLU A 436 9.75 -34.90 -42.29
CA GLU A 436 10.02 -34.36 -43.63
C GLU A 436 9.01 -34.83 -44.69
N ASP A 437 8.33 -35.96 -44.46
CA ASP A 437 7.35 -36.49 -45.41
C ASP A 437 5.98 -35.84 -45.17
N TYR A 438 5.59 -34.93 -46.06
CA TYR A 438 4.27 -34.31 -46.07
C TYR A 438 3.19 -35.35 -46.43
N SER A 439 2.73 -36.13 -45.45
CA SER A 439 1.60 -37.06 -45.60
C SER A 439 0.27 -36.39 -45.24
N PRO A 440 -0.85 -36.74 -45.91
CA PRO A 440 -2.20 -36.28 -45.54
C PRO A 440 -2.62 -36.68 -44.11
N GLU A 441 -1.96 -37.67 -43.51
CA GLU A 441 -2.25 -38.15 -42.16
C GLU A 441 -1.81 -37.15 -41.07
N HIS A 442 -0.83 -36.28 -41.37
CA HIS A 442 -0.41 -35.19 -40.48
C HIS A 442 -1.50 -34.11 -40.27
N MET A 443 -2.52 -34.04 -41.14
CA MET A 443 -3.66 -33.11 -40.99
C MET A 443 -4.78 -33.64 -40.08
N ASN A 444 -4.84 -34.97 -39.84
CA ASN A 444 -5.93 -35.59 -39.08
C ASN A 444 -5.74 -35.52 -37.55
N GLY A 445 -4.60 -35.02 -37.06
CA GLY A 445 -4.31 -34.87 -35.62
C GLY A 445 -5.10 -33.77 -34.90
N LEU A 446 -5.87 -32.93 -35.63
CA LEU A 446 -6.72 -31.87 -35.07
C LEU A 446 -8.16 -32.32 -34.76
N ALA A 447 -8.45 -33.63 -34.80
CA ALA A 447 -9.69 -34.16 -34.27
C ALA A 447 -9.67 -34.10 -32.73
N VAL A 448 -10.04 -32.95 -32.17
CA VAL A 448 -10.38 -32.81 -30.75
C VAL A 448 -11.43 -33.87 -30.42
N LYS A 449 -11.04 -34.92 -29.67
CA LYS A 449 -12.00 -35.80 -29.00
C LYS A 449 -12.70 -34.97 -27.94
N VAL A 450 -13.81 -34.35 -28.31
CA VAL A 450 -14.80 -33.86 -27.34
C VAL A 450 -15.47 -35.10 -26.77
N GLU A 451 -15.05 -35.55 -25.60
CA GLU A 451 -15.85 -36.48 -24.80
C GLU A 451 -17.13 -35.74 -24.36
N LYS A 452 -18.18 -35.86 -25.18
CA LYS A 452 -19.54 -35.52 -24.77
C LYS A 452 -20.04 -36.61 -23.82
N THR A 453 -19.86 -36.43 -22.52
CA THR A 453 -20.72 -37.08 -21.54
C THR A 453 -21.91 -36.15 -21.26
N VAL A 454 -22.88 -36.16 -22.18
CA VAL A 454 -24.24 -35.67 -21.88
C VAL A 454 -25.16 -36.87 -22.05
N GLN A 455 -25.52 -37.49 -20.93
CA GLN A 455 -26.63 -38.44 -20.90
C GLN A 455 -27.93 -37.64 -21.10
N LEU A 456 -28.47 -37.68 -22.32
CA LEU A 456 -29.85 -37.31 -22.57
C LEU A 456 -30.77 -38.45 -22.13
N ALA A 457 -31.45 -38.27 -21.01
CA ALA A 457 -32.62 -39.08 -20.65
C ALA A 457 -33.84 -38.57 -21.43
N THR A 458 -34.52 -39.48 -22.10
CA THR A 458 -35.79 -39.28 -22.81
C THR A 458 -36.96 -39.01 -21.84
N PRO A 459 -37.97 -38.20 -22.23
CA PRO A 459 -39.11 -37.91 -21.37
C PRO A 459 -40.16 -39.02 -21.42
N GLY A 460 -40.39 -39.68 -20.28
CA GLY A 460 -41.57 -40.49 -19.99
C GLY A 460 -42.62 -39.68 -19.23
N SER A 461 -43.89 -39.94 -19.55
CA SER A 461 -45.14 -39.31 -19.09
C SER A 461 -45.39 -39.35 -17.56
N PRO A 462 -46.34 -38.52 -17.06
CA PRO A 462 -46.35 -38.05 -15.68
C PRO A 462 -47.07 -39.02 -14.73
N THR A 463 -46.58 -39.12 -13.50
CA THR A 463 -47.40 -39.50 -12.35
C THR A 463 -47.37 -38.37 -11.33
N ASN A 464 -48.59 -38.01 -10.95
CA ASN A 464 -48.98 -36.94 -10.06
C ASN A 464 -48.88 -37.47 -8.63
N ASP A 465 -48.18 -36.78 -7.74
CA ASP A 465 -48.56 -36.67 -6.32
C ASP A 465 -47.80 -35.50 -5.71
N GLY A 466 -48.56 -34.48 -5.35
CA GLY A 466 -48.05 -33.19 -4.91
C GLY A 466 -47.77 -33.14 -3.42
N HIS A 467 -46.92 -32.20 -3.03
CA HIS A 467 -47.20 -31.30 -1.91
C HIS A 467 -46.54 -29.94 -2.16
N SER A 468 -47.34 -28.89 -1.94
CA SER A 468 -47.04 -27.48 -2.12
C SER A 468 -46.42 -26.86 -0.87
N HIS A 469 -45.35 -26.06 -1.01
CA HIS A 469 -45.10 -24.88 -0.17
C HIS A 469 -44.38 -23.78 -0.96
N GLY A 470 -44.80 -22.53 -0.75
CA GLY A 470 -44.48 -21.33 -1.55
C GLY A 470 -43.12 -20.67 -1.24
N PRO A 471 -42.84 -19.50 -1.85
CA PRO A 471 -41.50 -18.92 -1.94
C PRO A 471 -41.14 -18.08 -0.71
N THR A 472 -39.93 -18.25 -0.18
CA THR A 472 -39.32 -17.28 0.75
C THR A 472 -38.14 -16.58 0.11
N ALA A 473 -38.26 -15.26 0.04
CA ALA A 473 -37.20 -14.32 -0.33
C ALA A 473 -36.13 -14.25 0.77
N SER A 474 -34.85 -14.34 0.37
CA SER A 474 -33.67 -13.66 0.95
C SER A 474 -32.40 -14.40 0.51
N GLY A 475 -31.73 -13.88 -0.53
CA GLY A 475 -30.41 -14.34 -0.93
C GLY A 475 -29.34 -13.73 -0.03
N GLY A 476 -29.09 -14.36 1.12
CA GLY A 476 -27.87 -14.11 1.89
C GLY A 476 -26.67 -14.75 1.20
N ARG A 477 -25.73 -13.94 0.71
CA ARG A 477 -24.42 -14.44 0.26
C ARG A 477 -23.58 -14.76 1.49
N ASN A 478 -22.96 -15.93 1.47
CA ASN A 478 -22.11 -16.44 2.54
C ASN A 478 -20.72 -15.78 2.46
N MET A 479 -20.40 -14.89 3.40
CA MET A 479 -19.10 -14.20 3.56
C MET A 479 -18.25 -14.90 4.62
N GLN A 480 -17.70 -16.06 4.31
CA GLN A 480 -16.67 -16.70 5.15
C GLN A 480 -15.67 -17.49 4.30
N ASP A 481 -14.79 -16.78 3.61
CA ASP A 481 -13.45 -17.30 3.29
C ASP A 481 -12.43 -16.57 4.20
N THR A 482 -12.45 -16.99 5.46
CA THR A 482 -11.35 -16.74 6.41
C THR A 482 -10.82 -18.10 6.83
N THR A 483 -9.59 -18.41 6.44
CA THR A 483 -8.87 -19.60 6.90
C THR A 483 -8.42 -19.40 8.34
N PHE A 484 -9.34 -19.66 9.26
CA PHE A 484 -9.05 -19.93 10.67
C PHE A 484 -9.44 -21.39 10.92
N SER A 485 -8.45 -22.30 10.97
CA SER A 485 -8.68 -23.68 11.40
C SER A 485 -8.46 -23.78 12.91
N LEU A 486 -9.54 -23.98 13.66
CA LEU A 486 -9.49 -24.51 15.03
C LEU A 486 -9.58 -26.03 14.95
N ALA A 487 -8.44 -26.68 14.79
CA ALA A 487 -8.29 -28.11 15.04
C ALA A 487 -6.87 -28.39 15.53
N GLY A 488 -6.66 -28.24 16.84
CA GLY A 488 -5.49 -28.75 17.54
C GLY A 488 -5.93 -29.88 18.45
N GLU A 489 -5.85 -31.13 17.99
CA GLU A 489 -5.85 -32.29 18.87
C GLU A 489 -4.53 -32.30 19.66
N TYR A 490 -4.64 -32.27 20.99
CA TYR A 490 -3.49 -32.51 21.88
C TYR A 490 -3.33 -34.01 22.16
N PRO A 491 -2.08 -34.53 22.21
CA PRO A 491 -1.84 -35.93 22.52
C PRO A 491 -2.11 -36.25 24.00
N LYS A 492 -2.88 -37.32 24.22
CA LYS A 492 -3.12 -37.91 25.55
C LYS A 492 -1.82 -38.49 26.11
N VAL A 493 -1.38 -37.98 27.26
CA VAL A 493 -0.43 -38.66 28.15
C VAL A 493 -1.26 -39.43 29.18
N ALA A 494 -1.01 -40.74 29.27
CA ALA A 494 -1.64 -41.63 30.23
C ALA A 494 -1.13 -41.37 31.65
N ALA A 495 -2.06 -41.23 32.60
CA ALA A 495 -1.79 -41.41 34.02
C ALA A 495 -2.97 -42.16 34.64
N GLU A 496 -2.70 -43.39 35.07
CA GLU A 496 -3.60 -44.22 35.89
C GLU A 496 -3.63 -43.66 37.32
N VAL A 497 -4.81 -43.37 37.87
CA VAL A 497 -5.10 -43.47 39.31
C VAL A 497 -6.57 -43.84 39.52
N HIS A 498 -6.77 -44.71 40.51
CA HIS A 498 -7.94 -45.48 40.93
C HIS A 498 -9.24 -44.74 41.30
N ASP A 499 -10.32 -45.53 41.19
CA ASP A 499 -11.65 -45.47 41.80
C ASP A 499 -11.75 -44.78 43.18
N ASP A 500 -12.82 -44.02 43.40
CA ASP A 500 -13.93 -44.45 44.28
C ASP A 500 -15.08 -43.41 44.33
N ASP A 501 -16.30 -43.95 44.17
CA ASP A 501 -17.57 -43.64 44.83
C ASP A 501 -18.33 -42.28 44.75
N VAL A 502 -19.55 -42.42 44.17
CA VAL A 502 -20.89 -42.01 44.65
C VAL A 502 -21.28 -40.52 44.73
N GLY A 503 -22.35 -40.16 44.02
CA GLY A 503 -23.28 -39.11 44.48
C GLY A 503 -24.03 -38.34 43.40
N VAL A 504 -25.18 -38.86 42.97
CA VAL A 504 -26.22 -38.12 42.21
C VAL A 504 -26.84 -37.03 43.10
N ILE A 505 -27.11 -35.83 42.57
CA ILE A 505 -28.37 -35.07 42.69
C ILE A 505 -28.34 -33.87 41.73
N ALA A 506 -29.37 -33.79 40.88
CA ALA A 506 -29.70 -32.68 40.02
C ALA A 506 -30.34 -31.51 40.80
N ARG A 507 -30.13 -30.28 40.33
CA ARG A 507 -31.14 -29.20 40.36
C ARG A 507 -30.70 -28.01 39.50
N ASP A 508 -31.50 -27.73 38.48
CA ASP A 508 -31.63 -26.44 37.81
C ASP A 508 -31.95 -25.32 38.81
N VAL A 509 -31.46 -24.10 38.56
CA VAL A 509 -32.20 -22.81 38.51
C VAL A 509 -31.20 -21.70 38.10
N THR A 510 -31.49 -20.99 37.00
CA THR A 510 -31.03 -19.61 36.70
C THR A 510 -32.22 -18.64 36.91
N PRO A 511 -32.06 -17.30 36.80
CA PRO A 511 -31.04 -16.41 37.36
C PRO A 511 -31.70 -15.24 38.14
N ALA A 512 -30.93 -14.45 38.90
CA ALA A 512 -31.37 -13.13 39.35
C ALA A 512 -30.21 -12.12 39.28
N LEU A 513 -30.53 -11.00 38.64
CA LEU A 513 -29.74 -9.79 38.46
C LEU A 513 -29.54 -9.09 39.81
N ASP A 514 -28.36 -8.50 40.03
CA ASP A 514 -28.26 -7.25 40.79
C ASP A 514 -26.99 -6.48 40.42
N ASP A 515 -27.19 -5.17 40.37
CA ASP A 515 -26.36 -4.10 39.84
C ASP A 515 -25.31 -3.59 40.86
N ASP A 516 -24.38 -2.78 40.37
CA ASP A 516 -23.48 -1.89 41.11
C ASP A 516 -22.40 -2.50 42.04
N ARG A 517 -21.15 -2.51 41.54
CA ARG A 517 -19.96 -2.12 42.33
C ARG A 517 -18.74 -1.83 41.43
N LYS A 518 -18.43 -0.54 41.29
CA LYS A 518 -17.14 -0.03 40.83
C LYS A 518 -16.02 -0.47 41.78
N THR A 519 -15.10 -1.31 41.32
CA THR A 519 -13.87 -1.63 42.04
C THR A 519 -12.68 -0.86 41.46
N SER A 520 -12.15 0.06 42.25
CA SER A 520 -10.89 0.76 42.01
C SER A 520 -9.71 -0.15 42.36
N VAL A 521 -8.78 -0.33 41.42
CA VAL A 521 -7.53 -1.07 41.64
C VAL A 521 -6.43 -0.07 41.99
N LYS A 522 -5.92 -0.15 43.24
CA LYS A 522 -4.73 0.56 43.71
C LYS A 522 -3.48 -0.17 43.22
N VAL A 523 -2.66 0.50 42.40
CA VAL A 523 -1.31 0.04 42.04
C VAL A 523 -0.32 0.47 43.12
N ARG A 524 0.48 -0.48 43.64
CA ARG A 524 1.61 -0.22 44.54
C ARG A 524 2.88 -0.02 43.72
N ASN A 525 3.46 1.17 43.75
CA ASN A 525 4.81 1.43 43.22
C ASN A 525 5.87 0.91 44.21
N PRO A 526 6.96 0.26 43.74
CA PRO A 526 8.15 0.02 44.55
C PRO A 526 8.97 1.30 44.77
N PRO A 527 9.77 1.37 45.85
CA PRO A 527 10.33 2.62 46.36
C PRO A 527 11.47 3.16 45.49
N GLY A 528 11.43 4.48 45.26
CA GLY A 528 12.42 5.24 44.50
C GLY A 528 13.80 5.24 45.15
N GLY A 529 14.82 4.99 44.32
CA GLY A 529 16.22 5.27 44.63
C GLY A 529 16.51 6.75 44.42
N ARG A 530 17.00 7.42 45.47
CA ARG A 530 17.64 8.73 45.39
C ARG A 530 19.03 8.56 44.78
N SER A 531 19.36 9.38 43.77
CA SER A 531 20.74 9.71 43.42
C SER A 531 20.87 11.23 43.41
N SER A 532 21.87 11.68 44.15
CA SER A 532 22.25 13.04 44.46
C SER A 532 23.09 13.68 43.34
N GLY A 533 22.78 14.96 43.08
CA GLY A 533 23.66 16.09 42.73
C GLY A 533 24.99 15.90 41.99
N GLY A 534 25.19 16.74 40.98
CA GLY A 534 26.50 17.10 40.45
C GLY A 534 26.40 18.20 39.38
N PHE A 535 26.83 19.41 39.74
CA PHE A 535 27.09 20.53 38.84
C PHE A 535 28.05 20.13 37.70
N TRP A 536 27.73 20.51 36.46
CA TRP A 536 28.49 21.36 35.51
C TRP A 536 27.81 21.32 34.13
#